data_AF-A0A137QH29-F1
#
_entry.id   AF-A0A137QH29-F1
#
_cell.length_a   1.000
_cell.length_b   1.000
_cell.length_c   1.000
_cell.angle_alpha   90.00
_cell.angle_beta   90.00
_cell.angle_gamma   90.00
#
_symmetry.space_group_name_H-M   'P 1'
#
loop_
_entity.id
_entity.type
_entity.pdbx_description
1 polymer ?
#
loop_
_entity_poly.entity_id
_entity_poly.type
_entity_poly.pdbx_seq_one_letter_code
_entity_poly.pdbx_strand_id
1 'polypeptide(L)' 'MDNAPLELQAKIYPITLKEEEELNMFIDENLKSGRIHVSKSQYAAPCFFIPKKDRSK' A
#
# COMPACT_ATOMS: atom_id res chain seq x y z
N MET A 1 14.47 24.48 10.27
CA MET A 1 13.59 23.28 10.16
C MET A 1 14.53 22.09 10.19
N ASP A 2 15.13 21.81 11.34
CA ASP A 2 16.41 21.08 11.38
C ASP A 2 16.34 19.81 12.25
N ASN A 3 15.13 19.40 12.64
CA ASN A 3 14.88 18.27 13.54
C ASN A 3 14.12 17.11 12.87
N ALA A 4 13.96 17.12 11.54
CA ALA A 4 13.34 16.01 10.83
C ALA A 4 14.38 14.88 10.65
N PRO A 5 14.06 13.62 11.02
CA PRO A 5 14.95 12.50 10.79
C PRO A 5 15.27 12.35 9.29
N LEU A 6 16.54 12.15 8.95
CA LEU A 6 17.00 11.89 7.57
C LEU A 6 16.48 10.56 7.02
N GLU A 7 16.19 9.59 7.90
CA GLU A 7 15.64 8.29 7.53
C GLU A 7 14.39 7.98 8.37
N LEU A 8 13.30 7.64 7.69
CA LEU A 8 12.12 7.07 8.31
C LEU A 8 12.29 5.56 8.41
N GLN A 9 12.58 5.07 9.62
CA GLN A 9 12.54 3.65 9.92
C GLN A 9 11.07 3.17 9.99
N ALA A 10 10.45 2.97 8.83
CA ALA A 10 9.14 2.34 8.74
C ALA A 10 9.24 0.84 9.02
N LYS A 11 8.27 0.29 9.75
CA LYS A 11 8.19 -1.16 9.97
C LYS A 11 7.84 -1.85 8.65
N ILE A 12 8.66 -2.82 8.26
CA ILE A 12 8.37 -3.73 7.15
C ILE A 12 7.46 -4.83 7.69
N TYR A 13 6.27 -4.95 7.12
CA TYR A 13 5.32 -6.01 7.46
C TYR A 13 5.44 -7.15 6.43
N PRO A 14 5.48 -8.42 6.87
CA PRO A 14 5.46 -9.54 5.94
C PRO A 14 4.13 -9.59 5.18
N ILE A 15 4.18 -9.94 3.90
CA ILE A 15 3.02 -10.10 3.02
C ILE A 15 2.93 -11.56 2.58
N THR A 16 1.72 -12.11 2.52
CA THR A 16 1.49 -13.43 1.93
C THR A 16 1.41 -13.34 0.40
N LEU A 17 1.69 -14.43 -0.33
CA LEU A 17 1.62 -14.44 -1.80
C LEU A 17 0.24 -13.98 -2.33
N LYS A 18 -0.84 -14.40 -1.66
CA LYS A 18 -2.20 -14.00 -2.03
C LYS A 18 -2.42 -12.49 -1.84
N GLU A 19 -1.95 -11.93 -0.73
CA GLU A 19 -2.06 -10.48 -0.50
C GLU A 19 -1.22 -9.67 -1.50
N GLU A 20 -0.07 -10.20 -1.93
CA GLU A 20 0.76 -9.58 -2.96
C GLU A 20 0.07 -9.55 -4.34
N GLU A 21 -0.57 -10.65 -4.73
CA GLU A 21 -1.36 -10.72 -5.96
C GLU A 21 -2.52 -9.69 -5.97
N GLU A 22 -3.28 -9.61 -4.86
CA GLU A 22 -4.36 -8.63 -4.68
C GLU A 22 -3.83 -7.18 -4.69
N LEU A 23 -2.69 -6.93 -4.05
CA LEU A 23 -2.03 -5.62 -4.05
C LEU A 23 -1.65 -5.19 -5.46
N ASN A 24 -1.05 -6.09 -6.25
CA ASN A 24 -0.62 -5.80 -7.61
C ASN A 24 -1.81 -5.47 -8.52
N MET A 25 -2.90 -6.25 -8.42
CA MET A 25 -4.15 -5.98 -9.13
C MET A 25 -4.74 -4.62 -8.73
N PHE A 26 -4.81 -4.32 -7.43
CA PHE A 26 -5.32 -3.04 -6.92
C PHE A 26 -4.49 -1.85 -7.44
N ILE A 27 -3.15 -1.96 -7.45
CA ILE A 27 -2.28 -0.91 -7.96
C ILE A 27 -2.53 -0.67 -9.45
N ASP A 28 -2.58 -1.72 -10.28
CA ASP A 28 -2.76 -1.61 -11.72
C ASP A 28 -4.11 -0.93 -12.07
N GLU A 29 -5.20 -1.34 -11.43
CA GLU A 29 -6.52 -0.73 -11.62
C GLU A 29 -6.56 0.76 -11.23
N ASN A 30 -5.93 1.11 -10.11
CA ASN A 30 -5.92 2.49 -9.62
C ASN A 30 -4.98 3.39 -10.44
N LEU A 31 -3.88 2.85 -10.97
CA LEU A 31 -3.03 3.56 -11.93
C LEU A 31 -3.76 3.81 -13.24
N LYS A 32 -4.43 2.78 -13.80
CA LYS A 32 -5.21 2.89 -15.04
C LYS A 32 -6.37 3.87 -14.93
N SER A 33 -7.03 3.92 -13.77
CA SER A 33 -8.10 4.89 -13.49
C SER A 33 -7.60 6.29 -13.12
N GLY A 34 -6.29 6.49 -12.96
CA GLY A 34 -5.69 7.78 -12.60
C GLY A 34 -5.95 8.21 -11.14
N ARG A 35 -6.38 7.28 -10.27
CA ARG A 35 -6.64 7.55 -8.84
C ARG A 35 -5.35 7.68 -8.04
N ILE A 36 -4.30 6.99 -8.46
CA ILE A 36 -2.97 7.05 -7.85
C ILE A 36 -1.90 7.27 -8.92
N HIS A 37 -0.70 7.66 -8.50
CA HIS A 37 0.48 7.78 -9.35
C HIS A 37 1.74 7.36 -8.60
N VAL A 38 2.81 7.05 -9.32
CA VAL A 38 4.11 6.73 -8.73
C VAL A 38 4.66 7.96 -8.00
N SER A 39 5.14 7.76 -6.77
CA SER A 39 5.70 8.80 -5.91
C SER A 39 7.17 8.52 -5.57
N LYS A 40 7.94 9.59 -5.30
CA LYS A 40 9.33 9.54 -4.79
C LYS A 40 9.43 10.00 -3.33
N SER A 41 8.31 9.97 -2.61
CA SER A 41 8.24 10.37 -1.20
C SER A 41 9.05 9.43 -0.31
N GLN A 42 9.78 10.01 0.64
CA GLN A 42 10.42 9.26 1.73
C GLN A 42 9.41 8.73 2.77
N TYR A 43 8.18 9.24 2.75
CA TYR A 43 7.09 8.80 3.62
C TYR A 43 6.19 7.81 2.89
N ALA A 44 5.91 6.69 3.55
CA ALA A 44 4.92 5.71 3.14
C ALA A 44 4.08 5.27 4.35
N ALA A 45 2.84 4.89 4.11
CA ALA A 45 1.98 4.25 5.11
C ALA A 45 1.73 2.80 4.69
N PRO A 46 1.82 1.82 5.61
CA PRO A 46 1.50 0.43 5.29
C PRO A 46 0.01 0.30 4.93
N CYS A 47 -0.31 -0.57 3.97
CA CYS A 47 -1.67 -0.92 3.59
C CYS A 47 -1.88 -2.44 3.69
N PHE A 48 -3.09 -2.86 4.02
CA PHE A 48 -3.44 -4.27 4.23
C PHE A 48 -4.76 -4.58 3.53
N PHE A 49 -4.87 -5.77 2.95
CA PHE A 49 -6.10 -6.27 2.35
C PHE A 49 -6.79 -7.22 3.31
N ILE A 50 -7.91 -6.78 3.88
CA ILE A 50 -8.72 -7.61 4.76
C ILE A 50 -9.89 -8.17 3.95
N PRO A 51 -10.05 -9.50 3.85
CA PRO A 51 -11.19 -10.09 3.16
C PRO A 51 -12.48 -9.66 3.88
N LYS A 52 -13.43 -9.13 3.11
CA LYS A 52 -14.74 -8.80 3.66
C LYS A 52 -15.44 -10.11 4.01
N LYS A 53 -16.05 -10.18 5.20
CA LYS A 53 -16.98 -11.27 5.53
C LYS A 53 -18.09 -11.30 4.49
N ASP A 54 -18.44 -12.50 4.02
CA ASP A 54 -19.44 -12.73 2.97
C ASP A 54 -20.62 -11.77 3.10
N ARG A 55 -20.86 -10.96 2.06
CA ARG A 55 -22.18 -10.36 1.88
C ARG A 55 -23.08 -11.44 1.32
N SER A 56 -23.67 -12.22 2.20
CA SER A 56 -24.83 -13.02 1.85
C SER A 56 -25.93 -12.08 1.34
N LYS A 57 -26.06 -12.07 0.01
CA LYS A 57 -27.08 -11.42 -0.84
C LYS A 57 -27.00 -9.90 -1.00
#